data_AF-A0A2A4TXT9-F1
#
_entry.id   AF-A0A2A4TXT9-F1
#
_cell.length_a   1.000
_cell.length_b   1.000
_cell.length_c   1.000
_cell.angle_alpha   90.00
_cell.angle_beta   90.00
_cell.angle_gamma   90.00
#
_symmetry.space_group_name_H-M   'P 1'
#
loop_
_entity.id
_entity.type
_entity.pdbx_description
1 polymer ?
#
loop_
_entity_poly.entity_id
_entity_poly.type
_entity_poly.pdbx_seq_one_letter_code
_entity_poly.pdbx_strand_id
1 'polypeptide(L)'
;MTILSCRIDRKTGKQVVKEFDYSDVLTFWFGADNSDKSADYLSQRQKLWFAKSDNTDKMIEKKFAQTLEDVANGKYDSWLDKASSRIAYIILLDQFPRNIYRNTPKAFSFDSIDLKAALDGISKKQDLELPLLQRCFFYLPLEHAEDVSMQKTCVNKAEQMLAEAPNNLQNYLSGYLDYAKAHQRIIDRFGRFPHRNIILKRESTKEEVAFLQTPGSSF
;
A
#
# COMPACT_ATOMS: atom_id res chain seq x y z
N MET A 1 3.03 -22.13 -14.99
CA MET A 1 1.62 -22.39 -15.35
C MET A 1 0.77 -22.34 -14.10
N THR A 2 0.30 -21.16 -13.70
CA THR A 2 -0.68 -21.04 -12.61
C THR A 2 -2.04 -21.36 -13.21
N ILE A 3 -2.65 -22.47 -12.80
CA ILE A 3 -3.96 -22.89 -13.28
C ILE A 3 -4.98 -21.93 -12.64
N LEU A 4 -5.41 -20.92 -13.40
CA LEU A 4 -6.71 -20.29 -13.15
C LEU A 4 -7.75 -21.41 -13.18
N SER A 5 -8.46 -21.60 -12.07
CA SER A 5 -9.57 -22.58 -12.01
C SER A 5 -10.65 -22.12 -12.99
N CYS A 6 -10.66 -22.72 -14.17
CA CYS A 6 -11.63 -22.44 -15.21
C CYS A 6 -12.85 -23.33 -14.96
N ARG A 7 -14.04 -22.72 -14.79
CA ARG A 7 -15.32 -23.45 -14.86
C ARG A 7 -15.99 -23.09 -16.18
N ILE A 8 -16.47 -24.11 -16.87
CA ILE A 8 -17.26 -23.96 -18.09
C ILE A 8 -18.68 -23.59 -17.67
N ASP A 9 -19.20 -22.47 -18.18
CA ASP A 9 -20.62 -22.16 -18.05
C ASP A 9 -21.43 -23.22 -18.81
N ARG A 10 -22.23 -23.99 -18.07
CA ARG A 10 -23.01 -25.11 -18.60
C ARG A 10 -24.10 -24.67 -19.60
N LYS A 11 -24.44 -23.38 -19.67
CA LYS A 11 -25.44 -22.85 -20.61
C LYS A 11 -24.83 -22.30 -21.90
N THR A 12 -23.62 -21.74 -21.84
CA THR A 12 -23.01 -21.03 -22.99
C THR A 12 -21.77 -21.70 -23.57
N GLY A 13 -21.19 -22.68 -22.88
CA GLY A 13 -19.95 -23.35 -23.30
C GLY A 13 -18.72 -22.45 -23.28
N LYS A 14 -18.86 -21.18 -22.88
CA LYS A 14 -17.74 -20.24 -22.76
C LYS A 14 -16.96 -20.53 -21.49
N GLN A 15 -15.64 -20.46 -21.59
CA GLN A 15 -14.78 -20.37 -20.42
C GLN A 15 -15.16 -19.10 -19.65
N VAL A 16 -15.73 -19.25 -18.46
CA VAL A 16 -15.85 -18.13 -17.53
C VAL A 16 -14.56 -18.12 -16.73
N VAL A 17 -13.67 -17.21 -17.09
CA VAL A 17 -12.54 -16.88 -16.24
C VAL A 17 -13.14 -16.33 -14.95
N LYS A 18 -12.92 -17.00 -13.81
CA LYS A 18 -13.35 -16.43 -12.53
C LYS A 18 -12.65 -15.08 -12.39
N GLU A 19 -13.41 -14.00 -12.42
CA GLU A 19 -12.87 -12.67 -12.17
C GLU A 19 -12.22 -12.65 -10.79
N PHE A 20 -11.05 -12.03 -10.71
CA PHE A 20 -10.34 -11.83 -9.46
C PHE A 20 -11.20 -10.95 -8.53
N ASP A 21 -11.35 -11.34 -7.27
CA ASP A 21 -12.18 -10.62 -6.29
C ASP A 21 -11.30 -9.82 -5.33
N TYR A 22 -11.76 -8.64 -4.90
CA TYR A 22 -11.03 -7.79 -3.95
C TYR A 22 -10.83 -8.50 -2.60
N SER A 23 -11.72 -9.42 -2.25
CA SER A 23 -11.61 -10.25 -1.04
C SER A 23 -10.34 -11.12 -1.03
N ASP A 24 -9.80 -11.53 -2.19
CA ASP A 24 -8.57 -12.30 -2.28
C ASP A 24 -7.34 -11.46 -1.85
N VAL A 25 -7.32 -10.16 -2.19
CA VAL A 25 -6.28 -9.20 -1.73
C VAL A 25 -6.39 -9.00 -0.23
N LEU A 26 -7.60 -8.72 0.27
CA LEU A 26 -7.81 -8.45 1.70
C LEU A 26 -7.49 -9.67 2.56
N THR A 27 -7.92 -10.86 2.12
CA THR A 27 -7.63 -12.12 2.81
C THR A 27 -6.14 -12.41 2.84
N PHE A 28 -5.43 -12.15 1.74
CA PHE A 28 -3.98 -12.30 1.72
C PHE A 28 -3.28 -11.32 2.66
N TRP A 29 -3.66 -10.04 2.58
CA TRP A 29 -2.95 -8.95 3.24
C TRP A 29 -3.23 -8.89 4.74
N PHE A 30 -4.50 -8.95 5.13
CA PHE A 30 -4.94 -8.83 6.53
C PHE A 30 -5.35 -10.18 7.14
N GLY A 31 -5.69 -11.18 6.33
CA GLY A 31 -6.18 -12.47 6.81
C GLY A 31 -7.67 -12.65 6.57
N ALA A 32 -8.15 -13.90 6.72
CA ALA A 32 -9.55 -14.25 6.48
C ALA A 32 -10.49 -13.65 7.55
N ASP A 33 -9.99 -13.54 8.78
CA ASP A 33 -10.71 -12.98 9.92
C ASP A 33 -9.97 -11.73 10.40
N ASN A 34 -10.41 -10.56 9.91
CA ASN A 34 -9.85 -9.26 10.28
C ASN A 34 -10.17 -8.83 11.73
N SER A 35 -10.68 -9.77 12.56
CA SER A 35 -10.99 -9.53 13.97
C SER A 35 -9.79 -9.72 14.89
N ASP A 36 -8.79 -10.54 14.52
CA ASP A 36 -7.60 -10.73 15.34
C ASP A 36 -6.70 -9.49 15.26
N LYS A 37 -6.44 -8.91 16.43
CA LYS A 37 -5.57 -7.75 16.63
C LYS A 37 -4.64 -8.00 17.82
N SER A 38 -4.28 -9.26 18.04
CA SER A 38 -3.29 -9.67 19.03
C SER A 38 -1.90 -9.17 18.64
N ALA A 39 -1.01 -9.12 19.63
CA ALA A 39 0.40 -8.78 19.38
C ALA A 39 1.06 -9.77 18.41
N ASP A 40 0.71 -11.06 18.50
CA ASP A 40 1.23 -12.11 17.62
C ASP A 40 0.75 -11.93 16.18
N TYR A 41 -0.53 -11.62 15.99
CA TYR A 41 -1.08 -11.27 14.68
C TYR A 41 -0.33 -10.08 14.08
N LEU A 42 -0.21 -8.97 14.82
CA LEU A 42 0.45 -7.76 14.33
C LEU A 42 1.92 -8.00 14.00
N SER A 43 2.63 -8.80 14.80
CA SER A 43 4.03 -9.17 14.56
C SER A 43 4.19 -9.98 13.28
N GLN A 44 3.33 -10.98 13.06
CA GLN A 44 3.35 -11.78 11.83
C GLN A 44 3.00 -10.94 10.60
N ARG A 45 1.99 -10.07 10.71
CA ARG A 45 1.55 -9.21 9.62
C ARG A 45 2.57 -8.15 9.24
N GLN A 46 3.24 -7.53 10.21
CA GLN A 46 4.33 -6.57 9.93
C GLN A 46 5.46 -7.20 9.12
N LYS A 47 5.77 -8.48 9.34
CA LYS A 47 6.75 -9.21 8.49
C LYS A 47 6.26 -9.37 7.05
N LEU A 48 4.97 -9.59 6.84
CA LEU A 48 4.39 -9.64 5.50
C LEU A 48 4.41 -8.25 4.83
N TRP A 49 4.03 -7.22 5.58
CA TRP A 49 3.82 -5.86 5.06
C TRP A 49 5.13 -5.11 4.78
N PHE A 50 6.09 -5.18 5.70
CA PHE A 50 7.23 -4.26 5.70
C PHE A 50 8.59 -4.94 5.67
N ALA A 51 8.69 -6.25 5.93
CA ALA A 51 9.98 -6.93 5.84
C ALA A 51 10.30 -7.35 4.40
N LYS A 52 11.55 -7.15 3.99
CA LYS A 52 12.05 -7.69 2.72
C LYS A 52 12.13 -9.21 2.79
N SER A 53 11.51 -9.89 1.82
CA SER A 53 11.48 -11.35 1.74
C SER A 53 11.27 -11.81 0.29
N ASP A 54 12.26 -12.44 -0.32
CA ASP A 54 12.18 -12.95 -1.69
C ASP A 54 11.05 -13.98 -1.86
N ASN A 55 10.72 -14.72 -0.80
CA ASN A 55 9.60 -15.67 -0.81
C ASN A 55 8.25 -14.94 -0.84
N THR A 56 8.12 -13.85 -0.07
CA THR A 56 6.93 -13.00 -0.09
C THR A 56 6.78 -12.33 -1.44
N ASP A 57 7.86 -11.78 -1.99
CA ASP A 57 7.87 -11.11 -3.29
C ASP A 57 7.40 -12.04 -4.41
N LYS A 58 7.98 -13.26 -4.50
CA LYS A 58 7.56 -14.28 -5.48
C LYS A 58 6.10 -14.73 -5.29
N MET A 59 5.63 -14.78 -4.05
CA MET A 59 4.25 -15.16 -3.76
C MET A 59 3.27 -14.07 -4.23
N ILE A 60 3.59 -12.81 -3.97
CA ILE A 60 2.79 -11.65 -4.39
C ILE A 60 2.78 -11.58 -5.93
N GLU A 61 3.94 -11.68 -6.57
CA GLU A 61 4.06 -11.69 -8.03
C GLU A 61 3.19 -12.80 -8.65
N LYS A 62 3.37 -14.05 -8.20
CA LYS A 62 2.64 -15.20 -8.74
C LYS A 62 1.12 -15.06 -8.61
N LYS A 63 0.64 -14.46 -7.53
CA LYS A 63 -0.80 -14.33 -7.23
C LYS A 63 -1.44 -13.11 -7.88
N PHE A 64 -0.74 -11.98 -7.93
CA PHE A 64 -1.36 -10.68 -8.16
C PHE A 64 -0.75 -9.87 -9.30
N ALA A 65 0.36 -10.28 -9.94
CA ALA A 65 0.97 -9.48 -11.00
C ALA A 65 0.01 -9.17 -12.17
N GLN A 66 -0.80 -10.14 -12.60
CA GLN A 66 -1.80 -9.89 -13.63
C GLN A 66 -2.91 -8.97 -13.13
N THR A 67 -3.40 -9.17 -11.90
CA THR A 67 -4.46 -8.34 -11.31
C THR A 67 -4.00 -6.90 -11.13
N LEU A 68 -2.74 -6.68 -10.72
CA LEU A 68 -2.12 -5.35 -10.63
C LEU A 68 -2.22 -4.61 -11.97
N GLU A 69 -1.79 -5.27 -13.06
CA GLU A 69 -1.86 -4.67 -14.41
C GLU A 69 -3.30 -4.45 -14.86
N ASP A 70 -4.20 -5.40 -14.60
CA ASP A 70 -5.63 -5.27 -14.91
C ASP A 70 -6.26 -4.07 -14.18
N VAL A 71 -5.95 -3.88 -12.89
CA VAL A 71 -6.38 -2.73 -12.07
C VAL A 71 -5.82 -1.43 -12.64
N ALA A 72 -4.52 -1.38 -12.93
CA ALA A 72 -3.88 -0.19 -13.49
C ALA A 72 -4.43 0.21 -14.87
N ASN A 73 -4.96 -0.76 -15.63
CA ASN A 73 -5.61 -0.54 -16.93
C ASN A 73 -7.13 -0.30 -16.83
N GLY A 74 -7.68 -0.09 -15.63
CA GLY A 74 -9.07 0.33 -15.42
C GLY A 74 -10.11 -0.80 -15.42
N LYS A 75 -9.70 -2.08 -15.52
CA LYS A 75 -10.63 -3.22 -15.55
C LYS A 75 -11.47 -3.35 -14.27
N TYR A 76 -10.96 -2.84 -13.16
CA TYR A 76 -11.55 -2.96 -11.83
C TYR A 76 -11.94 -1.61 -11.21
N ASP A 77 -12.21 -0.58 -12.02
CA ASP A 77 -12.56 0.76 -11.52
C ASP A 77 -13.83 0.77 -10.64
N SER A 78 -14.74 -0.19 -10.83
CA SER A 78 -15.91 -0.38 -9.96
C SER A 78 -15.53 -0.66 -8.49
N TRP A 79 -14.30 -1.10 -8.20
CA TRP A 79 -13.83 -1.27 -6.82
C TRP A 79 -13.71 0.06 -6.08
N LEU A 80 -13.60 1.17 -6.79
CA LEU A 80 -13.56 2.50 -6.19
C LEU A 80 -14.91 2.88 -5.56
N ASP A 81 -16.02 2.26 -5.95
CA ASP A 81 -17.35 2.66 -5.47
C ASP A 81 -17.59 2.39 -3.97
N LYS A 82 -16.86 1.44 -3.38
CA LYS A 82 -17.03 1.05 -1.97
C LYS A 82 -15.71 1.07 -1.22
N ALA A 83 -15.74 1.46 0.05
CA ALA A 83 -14.55 1.49 0.91
C ALA A 83 -13.82 0.15 0.94
N SER A 84 -14.55 -0.96 1.11
CA SER A 84 -14.00 -2.32 1.24
C SER A 84 -13.25 -2.79 0.00
N SER A 85 -13.73 -2.50 -1.20
CA SER A 85 -13.04 -2.85 -2.45
C SER A 85 -11.96 -1.84 -2.82
N ARG A 86 -12.13 -0.56 -2.46
CA ARG A 86 -11.14 0.49 -2.73
C ARG A 86 -9.84 0.25 -1.97
N ILE A 87 -9.90 -0.20 -0.72
CA ILE A 87 -8.66 -0.48 0.00
C ILE A 87 -7.85 -1.61 -0.66
N ALA A 88 -8.51 -2.61 -1.26
CA ALA A 88 -7.81 -3.63 -2.04
C ALA A 88 -7.18 -3.05 -3.32
N TYR A 89 -7.88 -2.13 -3.99
CA TYR A 89 -7.36 -1.39 -5.15
C TYR A 89 -6.09 -0.61 -4.77
N ILE A 90 -6.12 0.12 -3.64
CA ILE A 90 -4.98 0.87 -3.12
C ILE A 90 -3.81 -0.07 -2.79
N ILE A 91 -4.05 -1.15 -2.05
CA ILE A 91 -2.98 -2.12 -1.69
C ILE A 91 -2.34 -2.73 -2.93
N LEU A 92 -3.15 -3.07 -3.94
CA LEU A 92 -2.64 -3.63 -5.18
C LEU A 92 -1.68 -2.69 -5.89
N LEU A 93 -1.95 -1.39 -5.91
CA LEU A 93 -1.15 -0.40 -6.63
C LEU A 93 -0.03 0.23 -5.79
N ASP A 94 -0.20 0.31 -4.47
CA ASP A 94 0.78 0.93 -3.59
C ASP A 94 1.77 -0.13 -3.05
N GLN A 95 1.26 -1.20 -2.43
CA GLN A 95 2.13 -2.16 -1.74
C GLN A 95 2.75 -3.17 -2.70
N PHE A 96 1.97 -3.77 -3.59
CA PHE A 96 2.46 -4.91 -4.36
C PHE A 96 3.56 -4.56 -5.39
N PRO A 97 3.56 -3.40 -6.06
CA PRO A 97 4.66 -3.04 -6.96
C PRO A 97 6.01 -2.93 -6.23
N ARG A 98 6.00 -2.51 -4.96
CA ARG A 98 7.20 -2.43 -4.11
C ARG A 98 7.78 -3.82 -3.79
N ASN A 99 6.97 -4.88 -3.86
CA ASN A 99 7.40 -6.28 -3.79
C ASN A 99 7.75 -6.86 -5.17
N ILE A 100 6.84 -6.75 -6.15
CA ILE A 100 6.95 -7.39 -7.47
C ILE A 100 8.11 -6.80 -8.28
N TYR A 101 8.28 -5.48 -8.22
CA TYR A 101 9.24 -4.73 -9.04
C TYR A 101 10.37 -4.15 -8.19
N ARG A 102 10.68 -4.78 -7.05
CA ARG A 102 11.68 -4.31 -6.09
C ARG A 102 12.99 -3.93 -6.78
N ASN A 103 13.57 -2.79 -6.37
CA ASN A 103 14.80 -2.22 -6.92
C ASN A 103 14.70 -1.82 -8.41
N THR A 104 13.51 -1.64 -8.96
CA THR A 104 13.31 -1.12 -10.32
C THR A 104 12.43 0.13 -10.29
N PRO A 105 12.51 1.01 -11.31
CA PRO A 105 11.63 2.18 -11.41
C PRO A 105 10.14 1.82 -11.40
N LYS A 106 9.78 0.63 -11.88
CA LYS A 106 8.40 0.15 -11.97
C LYS A 106 7.75 -0.06 -10.60
N ALA A 107 8.52 -0.14 -9.51
CA ALA A 107 7.98 -0.16 -8.15
C ALA A 107 7.18 1.11 -7.81
N PHE A 108 7.42 2.23 -8.52
CA PHE A 108 6.81 3.53 -8.26
C PHE A 108 5.88 4.01 -9.39
N SER A 109 5.72 3.22 -10.47
CA SER A 109 4.97 3.68 -11.65
C SER A 109 3.46 3.80 -11.42
N PHE A 110 2.96 3.26 -10.31
CA PHE A 110 1.54 3.24 -9.95
C PHE A 110 1.18 4.28 -8.87
N ASP A 111 2.18 4.95 -8.28
CA ASP A 111 2.04 5.92 -7.16
C ASP A 111 1.11 7.12 -7.49
N SER A 112 0.85 7.40 -8.76
CA SER A 112 -0.10 8.46 -9.14
C SER A 112 -1.57 7.97 -9.16
N ILE A 113 -1.77 6.67 -9.43
CA ILE A 113 -3.09 6.05 -9.56
C ILE A 113 -3.65 5.74 -8.17
N ASP A 114 -2.84 5.15 -7.29
CA ASP A 114 -3.25 4.88 -5.90
C ASP A 114 -3.47 6.17 -5.09
N LEU A 115 -2.65 7.21 -5.28
CA LEU A 115 -2.81 8.50 -4.61
C LEU A 115 -4.14 9.14 -5.01
N LYS A 116 -4.47 9.11 -6.30
CA LYS A 116 -5.78 9.58 -6.78
C LYS A 116 -6.92 8.78 -6.15
N ALA A 117 -6.79 7.46 -6.06
CA ALA A 117 -7.79 6.60 -5.44
C ALA A 117 -7.93 6.88 -3.93
N ALA A 118 -6.83 7.11 -3.21
CA ALA A 118 -6.86 7.46 -1.79
C ALA A 118 -7.52 8.82 -1.56
N LEU A 119 -7.13 9.86 -2.32
CA LEU A 119 -7.69 11.20 -2.19
C LEU A 119 -9.19 11.26 -2.50
N ASP A 120 -9.63 10.60 -3.59
CA ASP A 120 -11.05 10.50 -3.93
C ASP A 120 -11.83 9.78 -2.82
N GLY A 121 -11.28 8.69 -2.27
CA GLY A 121 -11.92 7.96 -1.17
C GLY A 121 -11.98 8.75 0.14
N ILE A 122 -10.94 9.51 0.49
CA ILE A 122 -10.94 10.44 1.63
C ILE A 122 -12.01 11.51 1.44
N SER A 123 -12.15 12.08 0.24
CA SER A 123 -13.18 13.09 -0.06
C SER A 123 -14.61 12.57 0.15
N LYS A 124 -14.79 11.25 -0.06
CA LYS A 124 -16.05 10.52 0.15
C LYS A 124 -16.20 9.96 1.56
N LYS A 125 -15.24 10.19 2.46
CA LYS A 125 -15.15 9.64 3.83
C LYS A 125 -15.13 8.12 3.89
N GLN A 126 -14.76 7.45 2.80
CA GLN A 126 -14.69 5.99 2.73
C GLN A 126 -13.57 5.42 3.59
N ASP A 127 -12.50 6.19 3.82
CA ASP A 127 -11.46 5.88 4.79
C ASP A 127 -12.05 5.64 6.20
N LEU A 128 -13.05 6.42 6.60
CA LEU A 128 -13.67 6.32 7.92
C LEU A 128 -14.58 5.09 8.08
N GLU A 129 -15.01 4.47 6.99
CA GLU A 129 -15.76 3.20 7.03
C GLU A 129 -14.88 1.99 7.36
N LEU A 130 -13.55 2.14 7.22
CA LEU A 130 -12.61 1.04 7.37
C LEU A 130 -12.12 0.87 8.82
N PRO A 131 -11.78 -0.36 9.24
CA PRO A 131 -11.04 -0.60 10.47
C PRO A 131 -9.70 0.13 10.48
N LEU A 132 -9.24 0.57 11.66
CA LEU A 132 -7.99 1.35 11.82
C LEU A 132 -6.79 0.76 11.07
N LEU A 133 -6.53 -0.56 11.16
CA LEU A 133 -5.40 -1.17 10.44
C LEU A 133 -5.49 -1.01 8.92
N GLN A 134 -6.69 -1.06 8.35
CA GLN A 134 -6.88 -0.86 6.91
C GLN A 134 -6.71 0.62 6.54
N ARG A 135 -7.08 1.55 7.43
CA ARG A 135 -6.84 2.99 7.24
C ARG A 135 -5.35 3.32 7.12
N CYS A 136 -4.46 2.63 7.84
CA CYS A 136 -3.01 2.80 7.68
C CYS A 136 -2.61 2.66 6.20
N PHE A 137 -3.04 1.59 5.54
CA PHE A 137 -2.74 1.32 4.14
C PHE A 137 -3.49 2.25 3.17
N PHE A 138 -4.66 2.74 3.57
CA PHE A 138 -5.38 3.74 2.80
C PHE A 138 -4.61 5.06 2.69
N TYR A 139 -3.81 5.39 3.70
CA TYR A 139 -3.05 6.63 3.76
C TYR A 139 -1.59 6.49 3.29
N LEU A 140 -1.08 5.27 3.09
CA LEU A 140 0.29 5.07 2.57
C LEU A 140 0.57 5.76 1.22
N PRO A 141 -0.37 5.85 0.26
CA PRO A 141 -0.11 6.63 -0.95
C PRO A 141 0.23 8.10 -0.67
N LEU A 142 -0.34 8.70 0.40
CA LEU A 142 -0.01 10.07 0.82
C LEU A 142 1.38 10.13 1.45
N GLU A 143 1.76 9.12 2.25
CA GLU A 143 3.11 8.97 2.83
C GLU A 143 4.19 8.75 1.76
N HIS A 144 3.84 8.07 0.67
CA HIS A 144 4.76 7.79 -0.43
C HIS A 144 4.86 8.91 -1.47
N ALA A 145 3.98 9.92 -1.40
CA ALA A 145 3.99 11.05 -2.30
C ALA A 145 5.16 12.00 -1.99
N GLU A 146 5.90 12.41 -3.02
CA GLU A 146 6.90 13.49 -2.94
C GLU A 146 6.21 14.87 -2.98
N ASP A 147 5.29 15.12 -2.04
CA ASP A 147 4.47 16.35 -1.95
C ASP A 147 4.22 16.73 -0.48
N VAL A 148 4.56 17.97 -0.11
CA VAL A 148 4.46 18.48 1.27
C VAL A 148 3.02 18.46 1.80
N SER A 149 2.02 18.75 0.96
CA SER A 149 0.62 18.77 1.38
C SER A 149 0.08 17.36 1.65
N MET A 150 0.54 16.37 0.88
CA MET A 150 0.22 14.96 1.09
C MET A 150 0.84 14.46 2.39
N GLN A 151 2.10 14.79 2.64
CA GLN A 151 2.78 14.43 3.90
C GLN A 151 2.06 15.00 5.13
N LYS A 152 1.68 16.28 5.07
CA LYS A 152 0.90 16.92 6.15
C LYS A 152 -0.44 16.23 6.37
N THR A 153 -1.13 15.87 5.29
CA THR A 153 -2.41 15.16 5.38
C THR A 153 -2.23 13.76 5.99
N CYS A 154 -1.19 13.03 5.58
CA CYS A 154 -0.88 11.71 6.15
C CYS A 154 -0.64 11.79 7.67
N VAL A 155 0.22 12.72 8.12
CA VAL A 155 0.52 12.90 9.54
C VAL A 155 -0.75 13.25 10.33
N ASN A 156 -1.56 14.19 9.84
CA ASN A 156 -2.81 14.55 10.51
C ASN A 156 -3.77 13.35 10.65
N LYS A 157 -3.86 12.51 9.61
CA LYS A 157 -4.69 11.29 9.63
C LYS A 157 -4.14 10.24 10.59
N ALA A 158 -2.83 10.06 10.65
CA ALA A 158 -2.17 9.18 11.60
C ALA A 158 -2.39 9.64 13.06
N GLU A 159 -2.35 10.96 13.32
CA GLU A 159 -2.65 11.52 14.65
C GLU A 159 -4.10 11.28 15.07
N GLN A 160 -5.07 11.46 14.16
CA GLN A 160 -6.48 11.14 14.41
C GLN A 160 -6.66 9.65 14.73
N MET A 161 -6.03 8.76 13.95
CA MET A 161 -6.10 7.33 14.21
C MET A 161 -5.50 6.92 15.56
N LEU A 162 -4.39 7.55 15.96
CA LEU A 162 -3.77 7.29 17.27
C LEU A 162 -4.65 7.76 18.43
N ALA A 163 -5.39 8.87 18.24
CA ALA A 163 -6.35 9.34 19.23
C ALA A 163 -7.59 8.43 19.36
N GLU A 164 -8.00 7.78 18.26
CA GLU A 164 -9.09 6.79 18.21
C GLU A 164 -8.65 5.38 18.64
N ALA A 165 -7.35 5.16 18.88
CA ALA A 165 -6.80 3.82 19.02
C ALA A 165 -7.26 3.13 20.33
N PRO A 166 -7.74 1.87 20.25
CA PRO A 166 -7.88 1.05 21.45
C PRO A 166 -6.51 0.64 22.00
N ASN A 167 -6.44 0.32 23.29
CA ASN A 167 -5.20 -0.01 23.99
C ASN A 167 -4.33 -1.06 23.27
N ASN A 168 -4.95 -2.08 22.66
CA ASN A 168 -4.21 -3.14 21.96
C ASN A 168 -3.59 -2.70 20.62
N LEU A 169 -3.98 -1.54 20.08
CA LEU A 169 -3.39 -0.96 18.87
C LEU A 169 -2.53 0.27 19.15
N GLN A 170 -2.50 0.79 20.38
CA GLN A 170 -1.82 2.05 20.72
C GLN A 170 -0.35 2.05 20.27
N ASN A 171 0.40 1.00 20.62
CA ASN A 171 1.81 0.88 20.28
C ASN A 171 2.05 0.81 18.78
N TYR A 172 1.21 0.05 18.06
CA TYR A 172 1.33 -0.10 16.61
C TYR A 172 1.04 1.23 15.90
N LEU A 173 -0.03 1.93 16.29
CA LEU A 173 -0.41 3.20 15.69
C LEU A 173 0.53 4.35 16.07
N SER A 174 1.16 4.29 17.24
CA SER A 174 2.26 5.21 17.60
C SER A 174 3.45 5.02 16.66
N GLY A 175 3.85 3.77 16.41
CA GLY A 175 4.92 3.48 15.46
C GLY A 175 4.57 3.93 14.04
N TYR A 176 3.33 3.70 13.59
CA TYR A 176 2.85 4.20 12.30
C TYR A 176 2.96 5.72 12.18
N LEU A 177 2.56 6.47 13.22
CA LEU A 177 2.70 7.93 13.25
C LEU A 177 4.18 8.38 13.19
N ASP A 178 5.08 7.66 13.86
CA ASP A 178 6.52 7.96 13.81
C ASP A 178 7.08 7.82 12.39
N TYR A 179 6.64 6.80 11.65
CA TYR A 179 6.99 6.62 10.23
C TYR A 179 6.42 7.73 9.34
N ALA A 180 5.14 8.10 9.50
CA ALA A 180 4.54 9.21 8.76
C ALA A 180 5.31 10.53 8.99
N LYS A 181 5.68 10.82 10.25
CA LYS A 181 6.50 11.99 10.61
C LYS A 181 7.91 11.89 10.04
N ALA A 182 8.49 10.70 9.95
CA ALA A 182 9.81 10.52 9.35
C ALA A 182 9.79 10.80 7.84
N HIS A 183 8.78 10.32 7.11
CA HIS A 183 8.60 10.65 5.69
C HIS A 183 8.40 12.15 5.48
N GLN A 184 7.53 12.78 6.28
CA GLN A 184 7.30 14.22 6.21
C GLN A 184 8.60 15.02 6.37
N ARG A 185 9.44 14.69 7.36
CA ARG A 185 10.72 15.39 7.56
C ARG A 185 11.65 15.31 6.36
N ILE A 186 11.67 14.19 5.63
CA ILE A 186 12.49 14.05 4.42
C ILE A 186 11.94 14.95 3.31
N ILE A 187 10.63 14.93 3.08
CA ILE A 187 9.99 15.74 2.05
C ILE A 187 10.05 17.23 2.37
N ASP A 188 9.87 17.65 3.63
CA ASP A 188 10.01 19.05 4.03
C ASP A 188 11.43 19.56 3.80
N ARG A 189 12.44 18.69 3.94
CA ARG A 189 13.85 19.04 3.75
C ARG A 189 14.28 19.06 2.28
N PHE A 190 13.89 18.06 1.50
CA PHE A 190 14.43 17.83 0.15
C PHE A 190 13.41 18.00 -0.97
N GLY A 191 12.12 18.12 -0.65
CA GLY A 191 11.01 18.12 -1.61
C GLY A 191 10.78 16.77 -2.31
N ARG A 192 11.57 15.74 -1.99
CA ARG A 192 11.57 14.41 -2.60
C ARG A 192 12.26 13.39 -1.71
N PHE A 193 12.21 12.11 -2.04
CA PHE A 193 12.92 11.04 -1.35
C PHE A 193 14.30 10.76 -1.97
N PRO A 194 15.41 11.14 -1.33
CA PRO A 194 16.74 11.00 -1.93
C PRO A 194 17.14 9.54 -2.22
N HIS A 195 16.66 8.58 -1.41
CA HIS A 195 16.95 7.17 -1.62
C HIS A 195 16.36 6.61 -2.93
N ARG A 196 15.37 7.29 -3.52
CA ARG A 196 14.82 6.92 -4.83
C ARG A 196 15.66 7.43 -6.00
N ASN A 197 16.64 8.34 -5.78
CA ASN A 197 17.36 9.02 -6.85
C ASN A 197 18.07 8.05 -7.82
N ILE A 198 18.76 7.03 -7.31
CA ILE A 198 19.44 6.04 -8.15
C ILE A 198 18.43 5.28 -9.03
N ILE A 199 17.35 4.79 -8.42
CA ILE A 199 16.33 4.00 -9.11
C ILE A 199 15.60 4.86 -10.16
N LEU A 200 15.30 6.11 -9.83
CA LEU A 200 14.62 7.07 -10.71
C LEU A 200 15.56 7.84 -11.64
N LYS A 201 16.86 7.50 -11.66
CA LYS A 201 17.90 8.15 -12.49
C LYS A 201 17.98 9.67 -12.30
N ARG A 202 17.81 10.15 -11.06
CA ARG A 202 17.97 11.54 -10.66
C ARG A 202 19.38 11.79 -10.15
N GLU A 203 19.94 12.94 -10.45
CA GLU A 203 21.18 13.39 -9.81
C GLU A 203 20.91 13.80 -8.35
N SER A 204 21.71 13.27 -7.43
CA SER A 204 21.66 13.64 -6.01
C SER A 204 22.52 14.88 -5.75
N THR A 205 22.01 15.81 -4.97
CA THR A 205 22.78 16.93 -4.43
C THR A 205 23.81 16.45 -3.40
N LYS A 206 24.80 17.29 -3.08
CA LYS A 206 25.78 17.00 -2.01
C LYS A 206 25.11 16.75 -0.66
N GLU A 207 24.06 17.50 -0.35
CA GLU A 207 23.31 17.36 0.90
C GLU A 207 22.56 16.03 0.96
N GLU A 208 21.90 15.64 -0.15
CA GLU A 208 21.23 14.35 -0.28
C GLU A 208 22.22 13.17 -0.13
N VAL A 209 23.40 13.26 -0.74
CA VAL A 209 24.44 12.22 -0.61
C VAL A 209 24.90 12.09 0.84
N ALA A 210 25.13 13.21 1.54
CA ALA A 210 25.51 13.18 2.95
C ALA A 210 24.38 12.62 3.84
N PHE A 211 23.13 12.98 3.56
CA PHE A 211 21.96 12.48 4.27
C PHE A 211 21.80 10.96 4.15
N LEU A 212 22.03 10.39 2.96
CA LEU A 212 21.95 8.95 2.71
C LEU A 212 22.98 8.11 3.50
N GLN A 213 23.96 8.73 4.15
CA GLN A 213 24.91 8.06 5.05
C GLN A 213 24.42 7.98 6.50
N THR A 214 23.26 8.58 6.82
CA THR A 214 22.73 8.64 8.19
C THR A 214 21.60 7.63 8.43
N PRO A 215 21.39 7.16 9.67
CA PRO A 215 20.24 6.32 10.00
C PRO A 215 18.90 7.02 9.69
N GLY A 216 17.90 6.25 9.24
CA GLY A 216 16.57 6.78 8.90
C GLY A 216 16.53 7.59 7.60
N SER A 217 17.53 7.44 6.73
CA SER A 217 17.59 8.10 5.42
C SER A 217 16.85 7.37 4.29
N SER A 218 16.35 6.17 4.59
CA SER A 218 15.53 5.33 3.71
C SER A 218 14.51 4.55 4.53
N PHE A 219 13.47 4.06 3.84
CA PHE A 219 12.43 3.19 4.37
C PHE A 219 12.35 1.90 3.55
#